data_AF-A0AAW1JF40-F1
#
_entry.id   AF-A0AAW1JF40-F1
#
_cell.length_a   1.000
_cell.length_b   1.000
_cell.length_c   1.000
_cell.angle_alpha   90.00
_cell.angle_beta   90.00
_cell.angle_gamma   90.00
#
_symmetry.space_group_name_H-M   'P 1'
#
loop_
_entity.id
_entity.type
_entity.pdbx_description
1 polymer ?
#
loop_
_entity_poly.entity_id
_entity_poly.type
_entity_poly.pdbx_seq_one_letter_code
_entity_poly.pdbx_strand_id
1 'polypeptide(L)'
;MLGPYLVFLASTINGYEGTGRSLSLKLLQQLRIQAVPVGANTNLVAKKDNSAATGRTLHEVTLEESIRYKSGDDVEVWLTKLLCLDATSVAPILSGCPPPESCDLYYINRDTLFCYHRASEEFLQRLVALYVASHYKNTPNDLQMMSDAPAHHLFCLLGPINPQSKSLPEILVVIQVCLEGEISRNSVVEGFSRGKRASGDLIPWTIGQQYQDADFPRLCGARIVRIATHPDYQGMGYDYYEFKMTNLDEEQAIVRDEIENVPDEELGLLEECIEPRKSLPPLLLKLQERQPEKLDYIGVSFGLTEALLKFWKRAGFIPVYLRQTTNDLTGEHSCIMLNVLKMNDSEIKQDNWLTAYWTDFRKRFISLLSYQFSSFTPSLSLSMLNNQNSKLTSRRLSRQELDVYFSNYDIKRLEMYSNNLVDYHLIVDLMPALARIFFLNQMGDVHMSAVQSAILLGIGLQHKTVDTLATELDLPSSQLLGLFNRLMRRSVQYLNSILEDDVEQTLAAPKDVVMTPVAKSMNQELEEAAQELQKKQKKELEKLKKENLEHFAIKGSEEEWTNVLSNKGKKNLISVKSETKSPP
;
A
#
# COMPACT_ATOMS: atom_id res chain seq x y z
N MET A 1 -10.74 -2.80 29.42
CA MET A 1 -10.99 -4.05 30.18
C MET A 1 -10.02 -4.23 31.35
N LEU A 2 -8.69 -4.14 31.14
CA LEU A 2 -7.69 -4.34 32.20
C LEU A 2 -7.26 -3.02 32.86
N GLY A 3 -8.15 -2.39 33.64
CA GLY A 3 -7.82 -1.19 34.41
C GLY A 3 -7.13 -1.49 35.77
N PRO A 4 -6.85 -0.48 36.59
CA PRO A 4 -6.16 -0.60 37.90
C PRO A 4 -7.06 -1.12 39.03
N TYR A 5 -8.06 -1.95 38.70
CA TYR A 5 -9.01 -2.53 39.62
C TYR A 5 -8.89 -4.07 39.62
N LEU A 6 -9.51 -4.72 40.60
CA LEU A 6 -9.58 -6.18 40.66
C LEU A 6 -10.41 -6.71 39.48
N VAL A 7 -9.85 -7.66 38.74
CA VAL A 7 -10.49 -8.27 37.57
C VAL A 7 -10.50 -9.78 37.73
N PHE A 8 -11.69 -10.38 37.62
CA PHE A 8 -11.84 -11.81 37.43
C PHE A 8 -12.03 -12.09 35.94
N LEU A 9 -11.23 -13.01 35.40
CA LEU A 9 -11.33 -13.46 34.01
C LEU A 9 -11.69 -14.94 34.03
N ALA A 10 -12.68 -15.32 33.23
CA ALA A 10 -13.02 -16.71 32.97
C ALA A 10 -12.67 -17.03 31.51
N SER A 11 -12.06 -18.20 31.29
CA SER A 11 -11.65 -18.66 29.97
C SER A 11 -11.84 -20.17 29.88
N THR A 12 -12.33 -20.65 28.74
CA THR A 12 -12.46 -22.08 28.44
C THR A 12 -11.33 -22.49 27.51
N ILE A 13 -10.58 -23.52 27.89
CA ILE A 13 -9.43 -24.03 27.11
C ILE A 13 -9.89 -25.15 26.18
N ASN A 14 -10.52 -26.19 26.74
CA ASN A 14 -10.99 -27.37 26.02
C ASN A 14 -12.48 -27.21 25.70
N GLY A 15 -12.88 -27.47 24.46
CA GLY A 15 -14.29 -27.50 24.05
C GLY A 15 -14.60 -26.70 22.78
N TYR A 16 -15.89 -26.64 22.43
CA TYR A 16 -16.39 -26.12 21.16
C TYR A 16 -16.18 -24.61 20.93
N GLU A 17 -15.96 -23.83 22.00
CA GLU A 17 -15.57 -22.42 21.96
C GLU A 17 -14.23 -22.14 22.63
N GLY A 18 -13.44 -23.18 22.85
CA GLY A 18 -12.11 -23.05 23.42
C GLY A 18 -11.20 -22.19 22.53
N THR A 19 -10.50 -21.24 23.13
CA THR A 19 -9.54 -20.38 22.43
C THR A 19 -8.14 -21.01 22.30
N GLY A 20 -8.02 -22.29 22.67
CA GLY A 20 -6.75 -23.02 22.72
C GLY A 20 -5.88 -22.63 23.92
N ARG A 21 -5.02 -23.55 24.34
CA ARG A 21 -4.11 -23.33 25.48
C ARG A 21 -2.95 -22.40 25.14
N SER A 22 -2.59 -22.24 23.86
CA SER A 22 -1.53 -21.31 23.44
C SER A 22 -1.91 -19.85 23.66
N LEU A 23 -3.17 -19.46 23.42
CA LEU A 23 -3.65 -18.11 23.63
C LEU A 23 -3.72 -17.79 25.12
N SER A 24 -4.21 -18.72 25.94
CA SER A 24 -4.18 -18.57 27.38
C SER A 24 -2.74 -18.45 27.88
N LEU A 25 -1.80 -19.23 27.36
CA LEU A 25 -0.38 -19.10 27.69
C LEU A 25 0.21 -17.75 27.26
N LYS A 26 -0.10 -17.21 26.07
CA LYS A 26 0.37 -15.88 25.63
C LYS A 26 -0.20 -14.75 26.48
N LEU A 27 -1.50 -14.78 26.77
CA LEU A 27 -2.17 -13.80 27.63
C LEU A 27 -1.64 -13.89 29.06
N LEU A 28 -1.52 -15.10 29.62
CA LEU A 28 -0.94 -15.32 30.93
C LEU A 28 0.53 -14.90 30.95
N GLN A 29 1.31 -15.14 29.91
CA GLN A 29 2.68 -14.68 29.82
C GLN A 29 2.76 -13.15 29.81
N GLN A 30 1.90 -12.45 29.05
CA GLN A 30 1.81 -11.00 29.09
C GLN A 30 1.41 -10.48 30.47
N LEU A 31 0.42 -11.11 31.10
CA LEU A 31 -0.01 -10.76 32.46
C LEU A 31 1.09 -11.04 33.50
N ARG A 32 1.86 -12.13 33.33
CA ARG A 32 3.03 -12.45 34.17
C ARG A 32 4.10 -11.38 34.03
N ILE A 33 4.43 -10.96 32.80
CA ILE A 33 5.39 -9.86 32.54
C ILE A 33 4.94 -8.57 33.22
N GLN A 34 3.64 -8.24 33.13
CA GLN A 34 3.07 -7.06 33.78
C GLN A 34 2.96 -7.19 35.31
N ALA A 35 2.93 -8.42 35.83
CA ALA A 35 2.85 -8.73 37.25
C ALA A 35 4.23 -8.77 37.95
N VAL A 36 5.36 -8.78 37.21
CA VAL A 36 6.69 -8.75 37.82
C VAL A 36 6.93 -7.37 38.45
N PRO A 37 7.15 -7.28 39.78
CA PRO A 37 7.49 -6.02 40.41
C PRO A 37 8.88 -5.53 39.94
N VAL A 38 8.99 -4.23 39.66
CA VAL A 38 10.27 -3.57 39.35
C VAL A 38 11.20 -3.73 40.55
N GLY A 39 12.19 -4.63 40.44
CA GLY A 39 13.15 -4.92 41.53
C GLY A 39 13.83 -6.30 41.48
N ALA A 40 13.34 -7.24 40.66
CA ALA A 40 14.04 -8.52 40.45
C ALA A 40 14.94 -8.44 39.20
N ASN A 41 16.26 -8.31 39.42
CA ASN A 41 17.32 -8.29 38.41
C ASN A 41 17.13 -9.33 37.29
N THR A 42 16.80 -8.87 36.08
CA THR A 42 17.28 -9.48 34.83
C THR A 42 17.54 -8.37 33.80
N ASN A 43 18.71 -8.43 33.16
CA ASN A 43 19.20 -7.45 32.19
C ASN A 43 18.40 -7.51 30.87
N LEU A 44 17.20 -6.92 30.84
CA LEU A 44 16.49 -6.63 29.60
C LEU A 44 16.11 -5.15 29.56
N VAL A 45 16.54 -4.52 28.48
CA VAL A 45 16.58 -3.09 28.19
C VAL A 45 15.29 -2.37 28.61
N ALA A 46 15.38 -1.57 29.67
CA ALA A 46 14.32 -0.69 30.14
C ALA A 46 14.11 0.48 29.15
N LYS A 47 13.07 0.40 28.32
CA LYS A 47 12.42 1.60 27.79
C LYS A 47 11.67 2.27 28.96
N LYS A 48 12.03 3.53 29.23
CA LYS A 48 11.35 4.39 30.21
C LYS A 48 9.96 4.75 29.69
N ASP A 49 8.95 3.99 30.11
CA ASP A 49 7.56 4.46 30.09
C ASP A 49 7.14 4.84 31.51
N ASN A 50 6.82 6.13 31.68
CA ASN A 50 6.34 6.75 32.92
C ASN A 50 4.84 6.44 33.18
N SER A 51 4.41 5.19 33.01
CA SER A 51 3.09 4.75 33.48
C SER A 51 3.25 4.02 34.80
N ALA A 52 2.62 4.55 35.85
CA ALA A 52 2.63 4.03 37.21
C ALA A 52 2.56 2.49 37.27
N ALA A 53 3.65 1.90 37.78
CA ALA A 53 3.78 0.48 38.05
C ALA A 53 2.73 0.06 39.09
N THR A 54 1.64 -0.56 38.64
CA THR A 54 0.73 -1.27 39.53
C THR A 54 1.32 -2.66 39.76
N GLY A 55 1.71 -2.97 41.00
CA GLY A 55 2.10 -4.32 41.40
C GLY A 55 0.91 -5.27 41.33
N ARG A 56 0.56 -5.71 40.12
CA ARG A 56 -0.53 -6.65 39.88
C ARG A 56 -0.05 -8.04 40.30
N THR A 57 -0.79 -8.72 41.18
CA THR A 57 -0.57 -10.13 41.46
C THR A 57 -1.48 -10.96 40.56
N LEU A 58 -0.91 -11.95 39.86
CA LEU A 58 -1.66 -12.89 39.04
C LEU A 58 -1.86 -14.19 39.83
N HIS A 59 -3.11 -14.60 40.01
CA HIS A 59 -3.47 -15.89 40.59
C HIS A 59 -4.20 -16.73 39.53
N GLU A 60 -3.63 -17.88 39.20
CA GLU A 60 -4.16 -18.83 38.22
C GLU A 60 -4.91 -19.94 38.96
N VAL A 61 -6.15 -20.22 38.54
CA VAL A 61 -6.99 -21.30 39.07
C VAL A 61 -7.57 -22.06 37.88
N THR A 62 -7.34 -23.37 37.84
CA THR A 62 -7.90 -24.28 36.83
C THR A 62 -8.99 -25.15 37.46
N LEU A 63 -10.10 -25.29 36.74
CA LEU A 63 -11.23 -26.15 37.13
C LEU A 63 -11.30 -27.30 36.12
N GLU A 64 -11.06 -28.52 36.58
CA GLU A 64 -11.05 -29.72 35.73
C GLU A 64 -12.21 -30.68 36.07
N GLU A 65 -12.80 -30.59 37.26
CA GLU A 65 -13.88 -31.47 37.69
C GLU A 65 -15.21 -31.08 37.05
N SER A 66 -15.83 -32.02 36.33
CA SER A 66 -17.13 -31.83 35.69
C SER A 66 -18.27 -31.92 36.71
N ILE A 67 -19.20 -30.97 36.67
CA ILE A 67 -20.39 -30.99 37.54
C ILE A 67 -21.54 -31.87 37.02
N ARG A 68 -21.52 -32.22 35.72
CA ARG A 68 -22.64 -32.91 35.04
C ARG A 68 -22.51 -34.43 35.03
N TYR A 69 -21.28 -34.91 34.96
CA TYR A 69 -20.94 -36.32 34.84
C TYR A 69 -19.69 -36.63 35.67
N LYS A 70 -19.41 -37.92 35.83
CA LYS A 70 -18.28 -38.41 36.60
C LYS A 70 -16.96 -38.07 35.90
N SER A 71 -15.93 -37.73 36.68
CA SER A 71 -14.58 -37.57 36.15
C SER A 71 -14.10 -38.86 35.46
N GLY A 72 -13.63 -38.72 34.21
CA GLY A 72 -13.19 -39.86 33.38
C GLY A 72 -14.33 -40.65 32.74
N ASP A 73 -15.41 -39.98 32.33
CA ASP A 73 -16.48 -40.60 31.53
C ASP A 73 -15.92 -41.09 30.18
N ASP A 74 -16.18 -42.36 29.85
CA ASP A 74 -15.68 -43.00 28.63
C ASP A 74 -16.22 -42.33 27.37
N VAL A 75 -17.46 -41.81 27.42
CA VAL A 75 -18.07 -41.11 26.27
C VAL A 75 -17.40 -39.75 26.05
N GLU A 76 -17.07 -39.04 27.13
CA GLU A 76 -16.32 -37.77 27.03
C GLU A 76 -14.92 -38.01 26.49
N VAL A 77 -14.21 -39.03 26.97
CA VAL A 77 -12.87 -39.39 26.47
C VAL A 77 -12.91 -39.76 24.99
N TRP A 78 -13.92 -40.52 24.56
CA TRP A 78 -14.12 -40.84 23.15
C TRP A 78 -14.40 -39.58 22.31
N LEU A 79 -15.33 -38.72 22.75
CA LEU A 79 -15.70 -37.50 22.04
C LEU A 79 -14.54 -36.51 21.93
N THR A 80 -13.77 -36.37 23.00
CA THR A 80 -12.61 -35.48 23.09
C THR A 80 -11.50 -35.94 22.15
N LYS A 81 -11.28 -37.25 22.06
CA LYS A 81 -10.34 -37.84 21.08
C LYS A 81 -10.82 -37.67 19.64
N LEU A 82 -12.09 -37.99 19.37
CA LEU A 82 -12.67 -37.88 18.02
C LEU A 82 -12.59 -36.45 17.48
N LEU A 83 -12.96 -35.46 18.30
CA LEU A 83 -12.93 -34.05 17.92
C LEU A 83 -11.57 -33.39 18.13
N CYS A 84 -10.54 -34.17 18.50
CA CYS A 84 -9.19 -33.68 18.76
C CYS A 84 -9.13 -32.48 19.74
N LEU A 85 -10.02 -32.44 20.74
CA LEU A 85 -10.09 -31.35 21.73
C LEU A 85 -8.94 -31.40 22.75
N ASP A 86 -8.29 -32.56 22.87
CA ASP A 86 -7.10 -32.78 23.71
C ASP A 86 -5.83 -32.14 23.13
N ALA A 87 -5.86 -31.76 21.85
CA ALA A 87 -4.75 -31.22 21.07
C ALA A 87 -4.38 -29.78 21.50
N THR A 88 -3.97 -29.62 22.74
CA THR A 88 -3.78 -28.30 23.37
C THR A 88 -2.33 -27.86 23.50
N SER A 89 -1.37 -28.78 23.39
CA SER A 89 0.06 -28.47 23.47
C SER A 89 0.81 -29.08 22.31
N VAL A 90 1.53 -28.23 21.57
CA VAL A 90 2.55 -28.70 20.64
C VAL A 90 3.78 -29.05 21.47
N ALA A 91 4.31 -30.27 21.31
CA ALA A 91 5.49 -30.69 22.05
C ALA A 91 6.68 -29.79 21.64
N PRO A 92 7.45 -29.27 22.61
CA PRO A 92 8.62 -28.46 22.29
C PRO A 92 9.65 -29.32 21.58
N ILE A 93 10.15 -28.83 20.46
CA ILE A 93 11.04 -29.60 19.61
C ILE A 93 12.46 -29.50 20.20
N LEU A 94 12.96 -30.65 20.68
CA LEU A 94 14.25 -30.77 21.36
C LEU A 94 15.44 -30.83 20.38
N SER A 95 15.20 -31.23 19.13
CA SER A 95 16.20 -31.15 18.06
C SER A 95 16.16 -29.76 17.44
N GLY A 96 17.25 -28.99 17.50
CA GLY A 96 17.30 -27.63 16.97
C GLY A 96 16.71 -27.46 15.56
N CYS A 97 16.33 -26.22 15.26
CA CYS A 97 15.67 -25.81 14.02
C CYS A 97 16.43 -26.27 12.76
N PRO A 98 15.84 -27.10 11.87
CA PRO A 98 16.44 -27.44 10.59
C PRO A 98 16.47 -26.22 9.66
N PRO A 99 17.44 -26.11 8.73
CA PRO A 99 17.43 -25.04 7.74
C PRO A 99 16.21 -25.18 6.80
N PRO A 100 15.55 -24.08 6.39
CA PRO A 100 14.37 -24.12 5.51
C PRO A 100 14.58 -24.90 4.21
N GLU A 101 15.80 -24.86 3.64
CA GLU A 101 16.17 -25.58 2.42
C GLU A 101 16.12 -27.12 2.55
N SER A 102 16.18 -27.63 3.78
CA SER A 102 16.12 -29.07 4.06
C SER A 102 14.71 -29.57 4.38
N CYS A 103 13.72 -28.68 4.38
CA CYS A 103 12.34 -28.99 4.69
C CYS A 103 11.53 -29.12 3.40
N ASP A 104 10.85 -30.25 3.24
CA ASP A 104 10.04 -30.53 2.07
C ASP A 104 8.54 -30.37 2.39
N LEU A 105 7.79 -29.90 1.39
CA LEU A 105 6.34 -29.81 1.46
C LEU A 105 5.70 -31.12 0.97
N TYR A 106 4.79 -31.65 1.78
CA TYR A 106 4.02 -32.84 1.47
C TYR A 106 2.54 -32.49 1.32
N TYR A 107 1.88 -33.18 0.39
CA TYR A 107 0.43 -33.17 0.27
C TYR A 107 -0.16 -34.27 1.17
N ILE A 108 -1.18 -33.92 1.95
CA ILE A 108 -1.85 -34.87 2.84
C ILE A 108 -3.08 -35.42 2.12
N ASN A 109 -3.17 -36.74 2.00
CA ASN A 109 -4.37 -37.38 1.49
C ASN A 109 -5.45 -37.45 2.59
N ARG A 110 -6.58 -36.78 2.38
CA ARG A 110 -7.66 -36.69 3.38
C ARG A 110 -8.27 -38.05 3.73
N ASP A 111 -8.45 -38.92 2.74
CA ASP A 111 -9.19 -40.17 2.93
C ASP A 111 -8.42 -41.12 3.86
N THR A 112 -7.09 -41.03 3.78
CA THR A 112 -6.15 -41.76 4.61
C THR A 112 -5.89 -41.08 5.97
N LEU A 113 -6.11 -39.77 6.04
CA LEU A 113 -6.03 -39.01 7.28
C LEU A 113 -7.22 -39.36 8.18
N PHE A 114 -8.42 -39.45 7.62
CA PHE A 114 -9.67 -39.73 8.36
C PHE A 114 -10.05 -41.22 8.40
N CYS A 115 -9.12 -42.14 8.13
CA CYS A 115 -9.39 -43.59 8.14
C CYS A 115 -9.39 -44.23 9.54
N TYR A 116 -9.32 -43.43 10.62
CA TYR A 116 -9.26 -43.86 12.01
C TYR A 116 -8.17 -44.92 12.32
N HIS A 117 -7.00 -44.79 11.68
CA HIS A 117 -5.84 -45.61 11.99
C HIS A 117 -4.99 -44.95 13.08
N ARG A 118 -4.39 -45.74 13.99
CA ARG A 118 -3.62 -45.22 15.14
C ARG A 118 -2.57 -44.18 14.78
N ALA A 119 -1.81 -44.40 13.70
CA ALA A 119 -0.78 -43.46 13.26
C ALA A 119 -1.36 -42.21 12.58
N SER A 120 -2.44 -42.35 11.81
CA SER A 120 -3.15 -41.23 11.18
C SER A 120 -3.77 -40.34 12.25
N GLU A 121 -4.28 -40.93 13.33
CA GLU A 121 -4.90 -40.18 14.41
C GLU A 121 -3.89 -39.44 15.28
N GLU A 122 -2.73 -40.03 15.56
CA GLU A 122 -1.65 -39.29 16.21
C GLU A 122 -1.17 -38.12 15.32
N PHE A 123 -1.12 -38.32 14.00
CA PHE A 123 -0.78 -37.26 13.05
C PHE A 123 -1.86 -36.16 12.99
N LEU A 124 -3.15 -36.53 12.96
CA LEU A 124 -4.28 -35.61 12.98
C LEU A 124 -4.29 -34.78 14.27
N GLN A 125 -4.04 -35.40 15.43
CA GLN A 125 -3.94 -34.70 16.71
C GLN A 125 -2.80 -33.66 16.69
N ARG A 126 -1.63 -33.98 16.12
CA ARG A 126 -0.54 -33.01 15.95
C ARG A 126 -0.91 -31.86 15.01
N LEU A 127 -1.60 -32.17 13.93
CA LEU A 127 -2.06 -31.20 12.94
C LEU A 127 -3.09 -30.23 13.56
N VAL A 128 -4.10 -30.76 14.26
CA VAL A 128 -5.11 -29.95 14.95
C VAL A 128 -4.49 -29.16 16.11
N ALA A 129 -3.52 -29.73 16.84
CA ALA A 129 -2.79 -29.01 17.87
C ALA A 129 -2.11 -27.76 17.31
N LEU A 130 -1.55 -27.86 16.10
CA LEU A 130 -0.95 -26.72 15.42
C LEU A 130 -1.99 -25.67 15.02
N TYR A 131 -3.14 -26.09 14.49
CA TYR A 131 -4.25 -25.17 14.17
C TYR A 131 -4.79 -24.45 15.39
N VAL A 132 -4.95 -25.16 16.52
CA VAL A 132 -5.37 -24.57 17.79
C VAL A 132 -4.29 -23.65 18.35
N ALA A 133 -3.02 -23.95 18.11
CA ALA A 133 -1.92 -23.12 18.57
C ALA A 133 -1.83 -21.78 17.81
N SER A 134 -2.11 -21.77 16.50
CA SER A 134 -1.91 -20.61 15.62
C SER A 134 -3.13 -19.69 15.49
N HIS A 135 -4.35 -20.19 15.68
CA HIS A 135 -5.58 -19.43 15.44
C HIS A 135 -6.28 -18.99 16.73
N TYR A 136 -6.91 -17.81 16.70
CA TYR A 136 -7.53 -17.17 17.87
C TYR A 136 -8.83 -17.86 18.34
N LYS A 137 -9.59 -18.45 17.42
CA LYS A 137 -10.79 -19.23 17.72
C LYS A 137 -10.93 -20.30 16.64
N ASN A 138 -11.06 -21.54 17.07
CA ASN A 138 -11.39 -22.66 16.19
C ASN A 138 -12.78 -23.18 16.55
N THR A 139 -13.45 -23.77 15.57
CA THR A 139 -14.72 -24.45 15.80
C THR A 139 -14.55 -25.92 15.43
N PRO A 140 -15.14 -26.87 16.18
CA PRO A 140 -15.07 -28.30 15.82
C PRO A 140 -15.58 -28.59 14.41
N ASN A 141 -16.51 -27.77 13.91
CA ASN A 141 -17.03 -27.84 12.54
C ASN A 141 -15.93 -27.66 11.47
N ASP A 142 -14.78 -27.10 11.82
CA ASP A 142 -13.63 -26.98 10.91
C ASP A 142 -13.11 -28.36 10.48
N LEU A 143 -13.11 -29.35 11.40
CA LEU A 143 -12.73 -30.74 11.07
C LEU A 143 -13.69 -31.36 10.07
N GLN A 144 -15.00 -31.14 10.29
CA GLN A 144 -16.03 -31.59 9.36
C GLN A 144 -15.85 -30.94 7.99
N MET A 145 -15.63 -29.63 7.94
CA MET A 145 -15.39 -28.91 6.68
C MET A 145 -14.15 -29.43 5.93
N MET A 146 -13.07 -29.77 6.66
CA MET A 146 -11.86 -30.35 6.06
C MET A 146 -12.09 -31.76 5.50
N SER A 147 -12.96 -32.55 6.12
CA SER A 147 -13.31 -33.89 5.65
C SER A 147 -14.26 -33.84 4.45
N ASP A 148 -15.33 -33.05 4.55
CA ASP A 148 -16.48 -33.09 3.65
C ASP A 148 -16.24 -32.35 2.32
N ALA A 149 -15.65 -31.14 2.36
CA ALA A 149 -15.60 -30.31 1.15
C ALA A 149 -14.43 -30.72 0.22
N PRO A 150 -14.70 -31.21 -1.01
CA PRO A 150 -13.68 -31.75 -1.92
C PRO A 150 -12.65 -30.71 -2.37
N ALA A 151 -13.03 -29.43 -2.38
CA ALA A 151 -12.14 -28.33 -2.76
C ALA A 151 -11.01 -28.05 -1.74
N HIS A 152 -11.05 -28.62 -0.53
CA HIS A 152 -10.00 -28.39 0.48
C HIS A 152 -8.77 -29.29 0.29
N HIS A 153 -7.61 -28.67 0.12
CA HIS A 153 -6.33 -29.36 0.07
C HIS A 153 -5.48 -28.99 1.29
N LEU A 154 -4.86 -29.99 1.89
CA LEU A 154 -3.99 -29.85 3.05
C LEU A 154 -2.54 -30.11 2.64
N PHE A 155 -1.66 -29.21 3.04
CA PHE A 155 -0.22 -29.33 2.85
C PHE A 155 0.48 -29.21 4.19
N CYS A 156 1.52 -30.01 4.41
CA CYS A 156 2.37 -29.91 5.60
C CYS A 156 3.84 -29.79 5.22
N LEU A 157 4.53 -28.89 5.91
CA LEU A 157 5.98 -28.78 5.85
C LEU A 157 6.56 -29.68 6.95
N LEU A 158 7.36 -30.65 6.54
CA LEU A 158 8.01 -31.59 7.44
C LEU A 158 9.50 -31.29 7.52
N GLY A 159 10.09 -31.47 8.70
CA GLY A 159 11.54 -31.48 8.84
C GLY A 159 12.18 -32.66 8.11
N PRO A 160 13.52 -32.66 7.95
CA PRO A 160 14.23 -33.74 7.27
C PRO A 160 13.95 -35.09 7.95
N ILE A 161 13.38 -36.02 7.20
CA ILE A 161 12.97 -37.32 7.71
C ILE A 161 14.19 -38.24 7.72
N ASN A 162 14.58 -38.73 8.89
CA ASN A 162 15.59 -39.78 8.98
C ASN A 162 14.96 -41.11 8.55
N PRO A 163 15.44 -41.76 7.47
CA PRO A 163 14.83 -42.99 6.96
C PRO A 163 14.93 -44.19 7.93
N GLN A 164 15.75 -44.07 8.97
CA GLN A 164 15.95 -45.10 10.00
C GLN A 164 15.03 -44.94 11.22
N SER A 165 14.40 -43.78 11.43
CA SER A 165 13.51 -43.56 12.56
C SER A 165 12.07 -43.95 12.23
N LYS A 166 11.46 -44.83 13.04
CA LYS A 166 10.02 -45.16 12.98
C LYS A 166 9.11 -44.14 13.67
N SER A 167 9.66 -43.01 14.11
CA SER A 167 8.88 -41.93 14.71
C SER A 167 8.14 -41.15 13.63
N LEU A 168 6.89 -40.76 13.92
CA LEU A 168 6.14 -39.85 13.07
C LEU A 168 6.91 -38.55 12.87
N PRO A 169 7.00 -38.04 11.63
CA PRO A 169 7.69 -36.79 11.35
C PRO A 169 6.99 -35.64 12.09
N GLU A 170 7.81 -34.67 12.49
CA GLU A 170 7.30 -33.46 13.15
C GLU A 170 6.78 -32.48 12.10
N ILE A 171 5.61 -31.92 12.39
CA ILE A 171 4.92 -30.97 11.51
C ILE A 171 5.34 -29.56 11.91
N LEU A 172 6.06 -28.88 11.01
CA LEU A 172 6.54 -27.52 11.25
C LEU A 172 5.47 -26.48 10.91
N VAL A 173 4.85 -26.65 9.74
CA VAL A 173 3.83 -25.75 9.20
C VAL A 173 2.72 -26.56 8.54
N VAL A 174 1.47 -26.15 8.70
CA VAL A 174 0.32 -26.70 7.99
C VAL A 174 -0.38 -25.59 7.22
N ILE A 175 -0.74 -25.87 5.97
CA ILE A 175 -1.44 -24.95 5.09
C ILE A 175 -2.73 -25.63 4.61
N GLN A 176 -3.85 -24.93 4.80
CA GLN A 176 -5.14 -25.31 4.25
C GLN A 176 -5.47 -24.39 3.07
N VAL A 177 -5.64 -24.98 1.90
CA VAL A 177 -6.03 -24.30 0.66
C VAL A 177 -7.43 -24.78 0.26
N CYS A 178 -8.25 -23.88 -0.28
CA CYS A 178 -9.53 -24.18 -0.89
C CYS A 178 -9.47 -23.75 -2.35
N LEU A 179 -9.79 -24.63 -3.29
CA LEU A 179 -10.00 -24.24 -4.68
C LEU A 179 -11.33 -23.50 -4.79
N GLU A 180 -11.34 -22.36 -5.47
CA GLU A 180 -12.51 -21.51 -5.67
C GLU A 180 -12.53 -21.00 -7.12
N GLY A 181 -13.70 -20.85 -7.71
CA GLY A 181 -13.84 -20.28 -9.06
C GLY A 181 -14.50 -21.22 -10.07
N GLU A 182 -14.18 -21.03 -11.35
CA GLU A 182 -14.82 -21.70 -12.49
C GLU A 182 -16.36 -21.57 -12.51
N ILE A 183 -16.88 -20.45 -11.99
CA ILE A 183 -18.32 -20.23 -11.91
C ILE A 183 -18.85 -19.78 -13.27
N SER A 184 -19.94 -20.41 -13.73
CA SER A 184 -20.56 -20.03 -15.00
C SER A 184 -21.07 -18.58 -14.98
N ARG A 185 -20.87 -17.83 -16.06
CA ARG A 185 -21.29 -16.42 -16.18
C ARG A 185 -22.78 -16.22 -15.89
N ASN A 186 -23.62 -17.15 -16.33
CA ASN A 186 -25.06 -17.08 -16.10
C ASN A 186 -25.37 -17.17 -14.59
N SER A 187 -24.72 -18.09 -13.88
CA SER A 187 -24.85 -18.22 -12.42
C SER A 187 -24.37 -16.96 -11.69
N VAL A 188 -23.31 -16.32 -12.17
CA VAL A 188 -22.77 -15.08 -11.58
C VAL A 188 -23.77 -13.92 -11.74
N VAL A 189 -24.28 -13.70 -12.95
CA VAL A 189 -25.26 -12.62 -13.22
C VAL A 189 -26.56 -12.86 -12.46
N GLU A 190 -27.03 -14.10 -12.39
CA GLU A 190 -28.20 -14.47 -11.60
C GLU A 190 -27.95 -14.28 -10.10
N GLY A 191 -26.77 -14.67 -9.61
CA GLY A 191 -26.37 -14.50 -8.22
C GLY A 191 -26.28 -13.04 -7.81
N PHE A 192 -25.71 -12.18 -8.64
CA PHE A 192 -25.64 -10.73 -8.40
C PHE A 192 -27.03 -10.07 -8.43
N SER A 193 -27.87 -10.41 -9.41
CA SER A 193 -29.22 -9.85 -9.50
C SER A 193 -30.13 -10.28 -8.35
N ARG A 194 -29.97 -11.51 -7.85
CA ARG A 194 -30.76 -12.07 -6.74
C ARG A 194 -30.12 -11.88 -5.36
N GLY A 195 -28.89 -11.36 -5.29
CA GLY A 195 -28.10 -11.26 -4.07
C GLY A 195 -27.78 -12.62 -3.41
N LYS A 196 -27.88 -13.73 -4.16
CA LYS A 196 -27.59 -15.07 -3.65
C LYS A 196 -26.10 -15.35 -3.80
N ARG A 197 -25.45 -15.67 -2.68
CA ARG A 197 -24.06 -16.15 -2.65
C ARG A 197 -24.09 -17.66 -2.49
N ALA A 198 -23.46 -18.39 -3.41
CA ALA A 198 -23.25 -19.82 -3.22
C ALA A 198 -22.29 -20.03 -2.04
N SER A 199 -22.54 -21.05 -1.23
CA SER A 199 -21.65 -21.44 -0.13
C SER A 199 -20.38 -22.07 -0.67
N GLY A 200 -19.20 -21.56 -0.28
CA GLY A 200 -17.90 -22.07 -0.69
C GLY A 200 -16.98 -20.97 -1.22
N ASP A 201 -17.44 -20.23 -2.24
CA ASP A 201 -16.61 -19.30 -3.02
C ASP A 201 -16.55 -17.88 -2.42
N LEU A 202 -15.77 -17.68 -1.37
CA LEU A 202 -15.72 -16.37 -0.70
C LEU A 202 -15.14 -15.27 -1.60
N ILE A 203 -14.01 -15.53 -2.24
CA ILE A 203 -13.25 -14.51 -2.98
C ILE A 203 -13.96 -14.13 -4.29
N PRO A 204 -14.38 -15.09 -5.15
CA PRO A 204 -15.14 -14.79 -6.36
C PRO A 204 -16.38 -13.92 -6.12
N TRP A 205 -17.21 -14.27 -5.13
CA TRP A 205 -18.43 -13.52 -4.83
C TRP A 205 -18.13 -12.13 -4.27
N THR A 206 -17.14 -12.00 -3.38
CA THR A 206 -16.82 -10.71 -2.75
C THR A 206 -16.23 -9.73 -3.74
N ILE A 207 -15.28 -10.17 -4.56
CA ILE A 207 -14.63 -9.32 -5.57
C ILE A 207 -15.61 -9.01 -6.70
N GLY A 208 -16.31 -10.03 -7.21
CA GLY A 208 -17.31 -9.85 -8.26
C GLY A 208 -18.40 -8.86 -7.85
N GLN A 209 -18.87 -8.89 -6.60
CA GLN A 209 -19.84 -7.91 -6.09
C GLN A 209 -19.22 -6.51 -5.89
N GLN A 210 -17.99 -6.42 -5.40
CA GLN A 210 -17.35 -5.13 -5.08
C GLN A 210 -16.90 -4.36 -6.31
N TYR A 211 -16.48 -5.06 -7.36
CA TYR A 211 -16.04 -4.47 -8.63
C TYR A 211 -17.11 -4.55 -9.72
N GLN A 212 -18.23 -5.25 -9.47
CA GLN A 212 -19.28 -5.54 -10.44
C GLN A 212 -18.70 -6.21 -11.70
N ASP A 213 -17.72 -7.08 -11.47
CA ASP A 213 -17.00 -7.79 -12.52
C ASP A 213 -17.53 -9.23 -12.62
N ALA A 214 -18.08 -9.57 -13.78
CA ALA A 214 -18.61 -10.90 -14.06
C ALA A 214 -17.55 -11.87 -14.59
N ASP A 215 -16.39 -11.36 -15.01
CA ASP A 215 -15.31 -12.17 -15.58
C ASP A 215 -14.39 -12.72 -14.48
N PHE A 216 -14.22 -12.01 -13.36
CA PHE A 216 -13.37 -12.48 -12.27
C PHE A 216 -13.81 -13.82 -11.65
N PRO A 217 -15.11 -14.09 -11.36
CA PRO A 217 -15.52 -15.38 -10.79
C PRO A 217 -15.35 -16.58 -11.73
N ARG A 218 -15.06 -16.33 -13.01
CA ARG A 218 -14.77 -17.37 -14.00
C ARG A 218 -13.34 -17.91 -13.86
N LEU A 219 -12.43 -17.08 -13.35
CA LEU A 219 -11.03 -17.47 -13.13
C LEU A 219 -10.96 -18.61 -12.11
N CYS A 220 -9.97 -19.48 -12.28
CA CYS A 220 -9.68 -20.53 -11.32
C CYS A 220 -8.71 -19.99 -10.27
N GLY A 221 -9.10 -20.02 -9.01
CA GLY A 221 -8.31 -19.48 -7.91
C GLY A 221 -8.15 -20.46 -6.76
N ALA A 222 -7.13 -20.22 -5.95
CA ALA A 222 -6.93 -20.93 -4.70
C ALA A 222 -6.99 -19.94 -3.53
N ARG A 223 -7.90 -20.16 -2.57
CA ARG A 223 -7.93 -19.42 -1.31
C ARG A 223 -7.12 -20.16 -0.26
N ILE A 224 -6.09 -19.51 0.29
CA ILE A 224 -5.47 -19.96 1.53
C ILE A 224 -6.42 -19.63 2.67
N VAL A 225 -6.97 -20.68 3.30
CA VAL A 225 -7.93 -20.56 4.41
C VAL A 225 -7.19 -20.38 5.71
N ARG A 226 -6.17 -21.23 5.95
CA ARG A 226 -5.38 -21.23 7.20
C ARG A 226 -3.92 -21.53 6.94
N ILE A 227 -3.06 -20.86 7.69
CA ILE A 227 -1.64 -21.19 7.85
C ILE A 227 -1.40 -21.33 9.35
N ALA A 228 -0.89 -22.49 9.74
CA ALA A 228 -0.50 -22.77 11.10
C ALA A 228 0.98 -23.04 11.15
N THR A 229 1.72 -22.14 11.80
CA THR A 229 3.16 -22.29 12.06
C THR A 229 3.36 -22.66 13.52
N HIS A 230 4.31 -23.55 13.79
CA HIS A 230 4.72 -23.84 15.16
C HIS A 230 5.10 -22.55 15.92
N PRO A 231 4.59 -22.34 17.15
CA PRO A 231 4.88 -21.12 17.94
C PRO A 231 6.38 -20.85 18.10
N ASP A 232 7.18 -21.88 18.33
CA ASP A 232 8.63 -21.76 18.54
C ASP A 232 9.41 -21.39 17.27
N TYR A 233 8.82 -21.57 16.09
CA TYR A 233 9.44 -21.26 14.79
C TYR A 233 8.92 -19.96 14.17
N GLN A 234 8.13 -19.19 14.91
CA GLN A 234 7.66 -17.88 14.47
C GLN A 234 8.84 -16.91 14.31
N GLY A 235 8.96 -16.30 13.13
CA GLY A 235 9.99 -15.29 12.85
C GLY A 235 11.35 -15.83 12.38
N MET A 236 11.53 -17.15 12.27
CA MET A 236 12.75 -17.74 11.69
C MET A 236 12.80 -17.68 10.16
N GLY A 237 11.75 -17.16 9.52
CA GLY A 237 11.72 -17.05 8.06
C GLY A 237 11.66 -18.40 7.36
N TYR A 238 10.92 -19.36 7.92
CA TYR A 238 10.22 -20.37 7.12
C TYR A 238 9.15 -19.68 6.25
N ASP A 239 9.57 -18.64 5.54
CA ASP A 239 8.79 -17.99 4.54
C ASP A 239 8.82 -18.93 3.34
N TYR A 240 7.62 -19.37 3.01
CA TYR A 240 7.27 -20.24 1.91
C TYR A 240 7.61 -19.57 0.55
N TYR A 241 8.91 -19.40 0.25
CA TYR A 241 9.37 -18.68 -0.95
C TYR A 241 9.70 -19.57 -2.13
N GLU A 242 9.17 -20.79 -2.18
CA GLU A 242 9.03 -21.49 -3.45
C GLU A 242 7.60 -21.99 -3.66
N PHE A 243 6.66 -21.02 -3.76
CA PHE A 243 5.54 -21.13 -4.71
C PHE A 243 6.00 -21.20 -6.18
N LYS A 244 7.29 -21.45 -6.45
CA LYS A 244 7.75 -22.01 -7.71
C LYS A 244 7.29 -23.46 -7.74
N MET A 245 6.01 -23.68 -8.02
CA MET A 245 5.62 -24.93 -8.65
C MET A 245 6.47 -25.05 -9.91
N THR A 246 7.46 -25.93 -9.87
CA THR A 246 8.24 -26.27 -11.05
C THR A 246 7.28 -27.05 -11.93
N ASN A 247 6.72 -26.39 -12.95
CA ASN A 247 6.03 -27.08 -14.03
C ASN A 247 7.07 -27.93 -14.75
N LEU A 248 7.16 -29.20 -14.39
CA LEU A 248 7.74 -30.22 -15.24
C LEU A 248 6.60 -30.70 -16.12
N ASP A 249 6.48 -30.05 -17.28
CA ASP A 249 5.64 -30.47 -18.40
C ASP A 249 6.16 -31.83 -18.93
N GLU A 250 5.86 -32.91 -18.22
CA GLU A 250 5.87 -34.25 -18.80
C GLU A 250 4.46 -34.83 -18.63
N GLU A 251 3.73 -34.92 -19.75
CA GLU A 251 2.43 -35.57 -19.87
C GLU A 251 2.54 -37.05 -19.48
N GLN A 252 2.50 -37.35 -18.18
CA GLN A 252 2.29 -38.70 -17.68
C GLN A 252 0.82 -38.86 -17.28
N ALA A 253 0.23 -39.94 -17.78
CA ALA A 253 -1.18 -40.26 -17.67
C ALA A 253 -1.64 -40.31 -16.20
N ILE A 254 -2.81 -39.72 -15.97
CA ILE A 254 -3.53 -39.70 -14.71
C ILE A 254 -3.76 -41.16 -14.24
N VAL A 255 -3.01 -41.63 -13.24
CA VAL A 255 -3.44 -42.76 -12.42
C VAL A 255 -4.33 -42.16 -11.34
N ARG A 256 -5.63 -42.05 -11.62
CA ARG A 256 -6.60 -41.93 -10.54
C ARG A 256 -6.61 -43.28 -9.85
N ASP A 257 -5.98 -43.38 -8.69
CA ASP A 257 -6.32 -44.42 -7.72
C ASP A 257 -7.74 -44.11 -7.24
N GLU A 258 -8.74 -44.42 -8.08
CA GLU A 258 -10.14 -44.42 -7.66
C GLU A 258 -10.26 -45.53 -6.62
N ILE A 259 -10.53 -45.12 -5.38
CA ILE A 259 -10.92 -46.04 -4.32
C ILE A 259 -12.19 -46.74 -4.82
N GLU A 260 -12.19 -48.08 -4.89
CA GLU A 260 -13.42 -48.84 -5.13
C GLU A 260 -14.43 -48.49 -4.03
N ASN A 261 -15.36 -47.59 -4.35
CA ASN A 261 -16.53 -47.34 -3.53
C ASN A 261 -17.42 -48.58 -3.65
N VAL A 262 -17.65 -49.26 -2.51
CA VAL A 262 -18.70 -50.27 -2.43
C VAL A 262 -20.02 -49.57 -2.78
N PRO A 263 -20.82 -50.07 -3.73
CA PRO A 263 -22.06 -49.42 -4.12
C PRO A 263 -23.02 -49.30 -2.93
N ASP A 264 -23.47 -48.07 -2.65
CA ASP A 264 -24.37 -47.69 -1.53
C ASP A 264 -25.75 -48.37 -1.54
N GLU A 265 -26.05 -49.24 -2.52
CA GLU A 265 -27.37 -49.87 -2.67
C GLU A 265 -27.61 -51.07 -1.73
N GLU A 266 -26.60 -51.57 -0.99
CA GLU A 266 -26.74 -52.81 -0.21
C GLU A 266 -26.64 -52.71 1.32
N LEU A 267 -26.41 -51.54 1.94
CA LEU A 267 -26.26 -51.45 3.39
C LEU A 267 -27.17 -50.38 4.01
N GLY A 268 -28.17 -50.82 4.78
CA GLY A 268 -28.94 -49.92 5.63
C GLY A 268 -28.07 -49.35 6.76
N LEU A 269 -28.32 -48.11 7.18
CA LEU A 269 -27.64 -47.35 8.25
C LEU A 269 -27.40 -48.11 9.58
N LEU A 270 -28.07 -49.24 9.82
CA LEU A 270 -27.95 -50.07 11.02
C LEU A 270 -27.07 -51.32 10.83
N GLU A 271 -26.66 -51.64 9.60
CA GLU A 271 -25.86 -52.82 9.22
C GLU A 271 -24.46 -52.45 8.72
N GLU A 272 -24.14 -51.14 8.70
CA GLU A 272 -22.86 -50.62 8.24
C GLU A 272 -21.73 -51.04 9.19
N CYS A 273 -21.01 -52.09 8.81
CA CYS A 273 -19.80 -52.53 9.49
C CYS A 273 -18.62 -51.71 8.98
N ILE A 274 -18.11 -50.81 9.82
CA ILE A 274 -16.92 -49.99 9.55
C ILE A 274 -15.69 -50.90 9.54
N GLU A 275 -15.38 -51.52 8.40
CA GLU A 275 -14.12 -52.21 8.18
C GLU A 275 -13.07 -51.25 7.57
N PRO A 276 -11.80 -51.31 8.01
CA PRO A 276 -10.74 -50.51 7.41
C PRO A 276 -10.54 -50.90 5.93
N ARG A 277 -10.58 -49.90 5.03
CA ARG A 277 -10.46 -50.07 3.58
C ARG A 277 -9.17 -50.81 3.21
N LYS A 278 -9.25 -51.81 2.32
CA LYS A 278 -8.20 -52.82 2.07
C LYS A 278 -6.99 -52.33 1.25
N SER A 279 -7.05 -51.14 0.64
CA SER A 279 -5.93 -50.52 -0.07
C SER A 279 -5.98 -49.00 0.08
N LEU A 280 -5.38 -48.48 1.15
CA LEU A 280 -5.29 -47.04 1.37
C LEU A 280 -4.03 -46.49 0.66
N PRO A 281 -4.16 -45.37 -0.09
CA PRO A 281 -2.99 -44.65 -0.58
C PRO A 281 -2.11 -44.16 0.60
N PRO A 282 -0.85 -43.76 0.34
CA PRO A 282 0.00 -43.23 1.40
C PRO A 282 -0.58 -41.92 1.96
N LEU A 283 -0.41 -41.72 3.28
CA LEU A 283 -0.86 -40.51 3.99
C LEU A 283 -0.21 -39.23 3.45
N LEU A 284 1.07 -39.33 3.11
CA LEU A 284 1.89 -38.23 2.64
C LEU A 284 2.33 -38.54 1.21
N LEU A 285 2.02 -37.62 0.30
CA LEU A 285 2.46 -37.64 -1.08
C LEU A 285 3.49 -36.53 -1.28
N LYS A 286 4.57 -36.82 -2.00
CA LYS A 286 5.53 -35.77 -2.36
C LYS A 286 4.88 -34.85 -3.39
N LEU A 287 5.17 -33.55 -3.30
CA LEU A 287 4.58 -32.59 -4.22
C LEU A 287 4.98 -32.85 -5.69
N GLN A 288 6.15 -33.45 -5.92
CA GLN A 288 6.64 -33.84 -7.25
C GLN A 288 5.81 -34.96 -7.90
N GLU A 289 5.11 -35.77 -7.11
CA GLU A 289 4.33 -36.91 -7.58
C GLU A 289 2.90 -36.50 -7.97
N ARG A 290 2.48 -35.27 -7.65
CA ARG A 290 1.14 -34.75 -7.93
C ARG A 290 1.21 -33.64 -8.98
N GLN A 291 0.42 -33.78 -10.05
CA GLN A 291 0.20 -32.68 -11.00
C GLN A 291 -0.60 -31.54 -10.35
N PRO A 292 -0.13 -30.28 -10.44
CA PRO A 292 -0.85 -29.14 -9.93
C PRO A 292 -2.07 -28.80 -10.80
N GLU A 293 -3.14 -28.34 -10.17
CA GLU A 293 -4.30 -27.77 -10.88
C GLU A 293 -3.92 -26.45 -11.56
N LYS A 294 -4.60 -26.12 -12.65
CA LYS A 294 -4.43 -24.82 -13.32
C LYS A 294 -5.03 -23.72 -12.44
N LEU A 295 -4.19 -22.79 -12.00
CA LEU A 295 -4.57 -21.69 -11.10
C LEU A 295 -4.15 -20.35 -11.70
N ASP A 296 -5.09 -19.41 -11.78
CA ASP A 296 -4.85 -18.04 -12.25
C ASP A 296 -4.39 -17.14 -11.09
N TYR A 297 -4.98 -17.32 -9.90
CA TYR A 297 -4.64 -16.51 -8.72
C TYR A 297 -4.64 -17.30 -7.42
N ILE A 298 -3.89 -16.80 -6.44
CA ILE A 298 -3.96 -17.22 -5.05
C ILE A 298 -4.49 -16.05 -4.21
N GLY A 299 -5.48 -16.30 -3.38
CA GLY A 299 -6.08 -15.31 -2.50
C GLY A 299 -5.97 -15.70 -1.03
N VAL A 300 -5.98 -14.69 -0.16
CA VAL A 300 -6.02 -14.85 1.30
C VAL A 300 -7.14 -14.01 1.87
N SER A 301 -7.79 -14.50 2.92
CA SER A 301 -8.80 -13.74 3.67
C SER A 301 -8.50 -13.85 5.16
N PHE A 302 -8.14 -12.74 5.80
CA PHE A 302 -7.73 -12.73 7.21
C PHE A 302 -8.18 -11.45 7.93
N GLY A 303 -8.19 -11.47 9.27
CA GLY A 303 -8.41 -10.28 10.10
C GLY A 303 -7.19 -9.36 10.07
N LEU A 304 -7.39 -8.09 9.74
CA LEU A 304 -6.30 -7.14 9.49
C LEU A 304 -5.50 -6.85 10.77
N THR A 305 -4.28 -7.38 10.82
CA THR A 305 -3.25 -7.04 11.82
C THR A 305 -1.97 -6.59 11.12
N GLU A 306 -1.16 -5.76 11.78
CA GLU A 306 0.09 -5.24 11.18
C GLU A 306 1.09 -6.35 10.86
N ALA A 307 1.19 -7.37 11.73
CA ALA A 307 2.09 -8.50 11.55
C ALA A 307 1.70 -9.35 10.32
N LEU A 308 0.41 -9.71 10.18
CA LEU A 308 -0.07 -10.49 9.05
C LEU A 308 -0.01 -9.68 7.74
N LEU A 309 -0.33 -8.38 7.79
CA LEU A 309 -0.21 -7.51 6.61
C LEU A 309 1.24 -7.46 6.11
N LYS A 310 2.22 -7.32 7.00
CA LYS A 310 3.65 -7.35 6.65
C LYS A 310 4.06 -8.70 6.08
N PHE A 311 3.60 -9.80 6.66
CA PHE A 311 3.84 -11.15 6.17
C PHE A 311 3.36 -11.32 4.71
N TRP A 312 2.10 -10.98 4.43
CA TRP A 312 1.55 -11.13 3.08
C TRP A 312 2.16 -10.17 2.05
N LYS A 313 2.53 -8.95 2.46
CA LYS A 313 3.22 -8.01 1.58
C LYS A 313 4.61 -8.48 1.18
N ARG A 314 5.35 -9.08 2.12
CA ARG A 314 6.63 -9.73 1.80
C ARG A 314 6.38 -10.83 0.77
N ALA A 315 5.38 -11.67 0.99
CA ALA A 315 5.02 -12.80 0.12
C ALA A 315 4.47 -12.42 -1.27
N GLY A 316 4.46 -11.15 -1.66
CA GLY A 316 4.01 -10.75 -3.01
C GLY A 316 2.55 -10.31 -3.12
N PHE A 317 1.73 -10.48 -2.06
CA PHE A 317 0.29 -10.27 -2.16
C PHE A 317 -0.10 -8.78 -2.24
N ILE A 318 -1.17 -8.50 -2.97
CA ILE A 318 -1.74 -7.18 -3.20
C ILE A 318 -3.12 -7.09 -2.54
N PRO A 319 -3.39 -6.09 -1.69
CA PRO A 319 -4.72 -5.93 -1.10
C PRO A 319 -5.73 -5.46 -2.14
N VAL A 320 -6.89 -6.12 -2.16
CA VAL A 320 -7.96 -5.84 -3.14
C VAL A 320 -9.27 -5.44 -2.45
N TYR A 321 -9.51 -5.91 -1.22
CA TYR A 321 -10.72 -5.58 -0.49
C TYR A 321 -10.48 -5.53 1.01
N LEU A 322 -11.14 -4.57 1.67
CA LEU A 322 -11.17 -4.45 3.11
C LEU A 322 -12.61 -4.17 3.56
N ARG A 323 -13.14 -5.03 4.44
CA ARG A 323 -14.49 -4.89 4.97
C ARG A 323 -14.57 -3.72 5.95
N GLN A 324 -15.58 -2.87 5.80
CA GLN A 324 -15.80 -1.74 6.71
C GLN A 324 -16.31 -2.19 8.08
N THR A 325 -17.25 -3.13 8.14
CA THR A 325 -17.72 -3.66 9.42
C THR A 325 -16.67 -4.56 10.05
N THR A 326 -16.32 -4.30 11.31
CA THR A 326 -15.51 -5.21 12.12
C THR A 326 -16.25 -6.53 12.33
N ASN A 327 -15.50 -7.62 12.48
CA ASN A 327 -16.08 -8.85 13.00
C ASN A 327 -16.37 -8.66 14.50
N ASP A 328 -17.59 -8.98 14.94
CA ASP A 328 -17.99 -8.81 16.34
C ASP A 328 -17.15 -9.66 17.31
N LEU A 329 -16.60 -10.78 16.81
CA LEU A 329 -15.81 -11.70 17.61
C LEU A 329 -14.38 -11.23 17.87
N THR A 330 -13.69 -10.74 16.84
CA THR A 330 -12.27 -10.34 16.93
C THR A 330 -12.08 -8.84 17.04
N GLY A 331 -13.10 -8.04 16.68
CA GLY A 331 -12.96 -6.59 16.52
C GLY A 331 -12.12 -6.18 15.31
N GLU A 332 -11.68 -7.12 14.48
CA GLU A 332 -10.81 -6.86 13.34
C GLU A 332 -11.61 -6.76 12.04
N HIS A 333 -11.04 -6.05 11.06
CA HIS A 333 -11.61 -5.93 9.71
C HIS A 333 -11.09 -7.06 8.82
N SER A 334 -11.98 -7.74 8.12
CA SER A 334 -11.58 -8.78 7.16
C SER A 334 -10.95 -8.15 5.91
N CYS A 335 -9.72 -8.55 5.60
CA CYS A 335 -8.95 -8.11 4.44
C CYS A 335 -8.77 -9.27 3.46
N ILE A 336 -9.00 -9.01 2.16
CA ILE A 336 -8.69 -9.93 1.07
C ILE A 336 -7.49 -9.39 0.29
N MET A 337 -6.46 -10.22 0.16
CA MET A 337 -5.30 -9.95 -0.69
C MET A 337 -5.15 -11.05 -1.74
N LEU A 338 -4.68 -10.69 -2.93
CA LEU A 338 -4.49 -11.59 -4.05
C LEU A 338 -3.04 -11.56 -4.54
N ASN A 339 -2.58 -12.67 -5.09
CA ASN A 339 -1.35 -12.78 -5.83
C ASN A 339 -1.66 -13.54 -7.13
N VAL A 340 -1.17 -13.04 -8.26
CA VAL A 340 -1.41 -13.65 -9.57
C VAL A 340 -0.26 -14.59 -9.88
N LEU A 341 -0.61 -15.82 -10.26
CA LEU A 341 0.38 -16.83 -10.63
C LEU A 341 0.70 -16.65 -12.12
N LYS A 342 2.00 -16.48 -12.42
CA LYS A 342 2.45 -16.38 -13.81
C LYS A 342 2.48 -17.80 -14.39
N MET A 343 1.45 -18.17 -15.14
CA MET A 343 1.42 -19.51 -15.76
C MET A 343 2.31 -19.62 -17.01
N ASN A 344 2.70 -18.54 -17.69
CA ASN A 344 3.64 -18.59 -18.83
C ASN A 344 4.35 -17.25 -19.06
N ASP A 345 5.69 -17.27 -19.24
CA ASP A 345 6.50 -16.09 -19.62
C ASP A 345 6.16 -15.51 -21.01
N SER A 346 5.29 -16.18 -21.79
CA SER A 346 4.89 -15.74 -23.13
C SER A 346 3.63 -14.86 -23.19
N GLU A 347 2.86 -14.73 -22.11
CA GLU A 347 1.63 -13.93 -22.05
C GLU A 347 1.74 -12.70 -21.13
N ILE A 348 2.90 -12.02 -21.19
CA ILE A 348 3.22 -10.76 -20.49
C ILE A 348 2.21 -9.60 -20.81
N LYS A 349 1.16 -9.83 -21.60
CA LYS A 349 0.22 -8.81 -22.06
C LYS A 349 -1.13 -8.75 -21.31
N GLN A 350 -1.45 -9.64 -20.34
CA GLN A 350 -2.83 -9.73 -19.79
C GLN A 350 -3.07 -9.43 -18.30
N ASP A 351 -2.07 -9.21 -17.44
CA ASP A 351 -2.34 -8.94 -16.01
C ASP A 351 -2.53 -7.45 -15.66
N ASN A 352 -3.39 -6.77 -16.41
CA ASN A 352 -3.84 -5.40 -16.11
C ASN A 352 -4.98 -5.35 -15.08
N TRP A 353 -5.67 -6.47 -14.81
CA TRP A 353 -6.84 -6.45 -13.95
C TRP A 353 -6.47 -6.30 -12.46
N LEU A 354 -5.39 -6.95 -11.99
CA LEU A 354 -4.94 -6.82 -10.60
C LEU A 354 -4.44 -5.40 -10.31
N THR A 355 -3.73 -4.78 -11.26
CA THR A 355 -3.31 -3.38 -11.15
C THR A 355 -4.51 -2.44 -11.19
N ALA A 356 -5.51 -2.70 -12.04
CA ALA A 356 -6.76 -1.95 -12.04
C ALA A 356 -7.48 -2.04 -10.68
N TYR A 357 -7.66 -3.25 -10.14
CA TYR A 357 -8.26 -3.45 -8.81
C TYR A 357 -7.46 -2.77 -7.71
N TRP A 358 -6.13 -2.83 -7.76
CA TRP A 358 -5.28 -2.11 -6.81
C TRP A 358 -5.46 -0.60 -6.87
N THR A 359 -5.54 -0.02 -8.07
CA THR A 359 -5.76 1.43 -8.23
C THR A 359 -7.12 1.87 -7.71
N ASP A 360 -8.17 1.08 -7.96
CA ASP A 360 -9.52 1.35 -7.48
C ASP A 360 -9.63 1.14 -5.96
N PHE A 361 -9.03 0.05 -5.43
CA PHE A 361 -8.92 -0.19 -4.00
C PHE A 361 -8.24 0.99 -3.28
N ARG A 362 -7.12 1.51 -3.81
CA ARG A 362 -6.44 2.67 -3.22
C ARG A 362 -7.33 3.91 -3.19
N LYS A 363 -8.01 4.21 -4.30
CA LYS A 363 -8.95 5.36 -4.37
C LYS A 363 -10.06 5.23 -3.32
N ARG A 364 -10.68 4.04 -3.24
CA ARG A 364 -11.74 3.74 -2.26
C ARG A 364 -11.21 3.80 -0.84
N PHE A 365 -10.05 3.20 -0.57
CA PHE A 365 -9.43 3.20 0.76
C PHE A 365 -9.12 4.62 1.24
N ILE A 366 -8.53 5.48 0.39
CA ILE A 366 -8.27 6.89 0.70
C ILE A 366 -9.56 7.63 1.06
N SER A 367 -10.67 7.35 0.36
CA SER A 367 -11.97 7.93 0.68
C SER A 367 -12.60 7.37 1.95
N LEU A 368 -12.29 6.11 2.32
CA LEU A 368 -12.87 5.43 3.48
C LEU A 368 -12.07 5.66 4.78
N LEU A 369 -10.84 6.16 4.69
CA LEU A 369 -9.95 6.42 5.84
C LEU A 369 -10.56 7.36 6.90
N SER A 370 -11.40 8.30 6.48
CA SER A 370 -12.06 9.26 7.39
C SER A 370 -13.27 8.66 8.13
N TYR A 371 -13.80 7.53 7.67
CA TYR A 371 -15.01 6.91 8.24
C TYR A 371 -14.62 5.87 9.29
N GLN A 372 -14.96 4.60 9.05
CA GLN A 372 -14.73 3.51 10.00
C GLN A 372 -13.24 3.21 10.24
N PHE A 373 -12.38 3.56 9.27
CA PHE A 373 -10.94 3.35 9.33
C PHE A 373 -10.17 4.51 10.01
N SER A 374 -10.89 5.47 10.59
CA SER A 374 -10.31 6.53 11.42
C SER A 374 -9.66 5.97 12.68
N SER A 375 -10.12 4.82 13.19
CA SER A 375 -9.56 4.13 14.36
C SER A 375 -8.20 3.48 14.10
N PHE A 376 -7.79 3.28 12.85
CA PHE A 376 -6.52 2.62 12.52
C PHE A 376 -5.31 3.48 12.83
N THR A 377 -4.23 2.84 13.27
CA THR A 377 -2.93 3.52 13.43
C THR A 377 -2.41 4.01 12.07
N PRO A 378 -1.85 5.22 11.97
CA PRO A 378 -1.31 5.77 10.73
C PRO A 378 -0.24 4.88 10.08
N SER A 379 0.54 4.15 10.88
CA SER A 379 1.53 3.17 10.41
C SER A 379 0.90 2.01 9.64
N LEU A 380 -0.23 1.48 10.13
CA LEU A 380 -0.99 0.41 9.49
C LEU A 380 -1.60 0.91 8.17
N SER A 381 -2.23 2.08 8.19
CA SER A 381 -2.83 2.71 7.01
C SER A 381 -1.80 3.02 5.92
N LEU A 382 -0.62 3.52 6.31
CA LEU A 382 0.50 3.76 5.39
C LEU A 382 1.05 2.44 4.84
N SER A 383 1.20 1.44 5.71
CA SER A 383 1.61 0.10 5.30
C SER A 383 0.63 -0.47 4.31
N MET A 384 -0.68 -0.25 4.48
CA MET A 384 -1.72 -0.70 3.56
C MET A 384 -1.57 -0.07 2.17
N LEU A 385 -1.41 1.26 2.10
CA LEU A 385 -1.27 2.02 0.85
C LEU A 385 0.01 1.72 0.07
N ASN A 386 1.11 1.42 0.77
CA ASN A 386 2.39 1.13 0.13
C ASN A 386 2.49 -0.36 -0.22
N ASN A 387 2.60 -0.67 -1.50
CA ASN A 387 2.95 -2.02 -1.96
C ASN A 387 4.04 -1.94 -3.02
N GLN A 388 5.15 -2.63 -2.79
CA GLN A 388 6.31 -2.62 -3.71
C GLN A 388 6.05 -3.49 -4.96
N ASN A 389 5.08 -4.42 -4.89
CA ASN A 389 4.81 -5.40 -5.93
C ASN A 389 4.00 -4.85 -7.11
N SER A 390 3.45 -3.63 -6.99
CA SER A 390 2.73 -2.96 -8.08
C SER A 390 3.28 -1.56 -8.29
N LYS A 391 3.85 -1.30 -9.48
CA LYS A 391 4.29 0.03 -9.88
C LYS A 391 3.07 0.87 -10.23
N LEU A 392 2.83 1.93 -9.46
CA LEU A 392 1.82 2.90 -9.82
C LEU A 392 2.33 3.81 -10.91
N THR A 393 1.48 4.10 -11.89
CA THR A 393 1.70 5.16 -12.87
C THR A 393 1.60 6.51 -12.16
N SER A 394 2.74 7.19 -12.02
CA SER A 394 2.76 8.58 -11.55
C SER A 394 2.21 9.49 -12.65
N ARG A 395 1.35 10.45 -12.27
CA ARG A 395 0.81 11.46 -13.19
C ARG A 395 1.05 12.84 -12.58
N ARG A 396 1.70 13.74 -13.32
CA ARG A 396 1.85 15.14 -12.90
C ARG A 396 0.52 15.89 -13.11
N LEU A 397 0.11 16.66 -12.11
CA LEU A 397 -1.08 17.52 -12.17
C LEU A 397 -0.89 18.68 -13.15
N SER A 398 -1.94 19.04 -13.87
CA SER A 398 -1.98 20.28 -14.65
C SER A 398 -2.48 21.46 -13.81
N ARG A 399 -2.22 22.69 -14.28
CA ARG A 399 -2.73 23.91 -13.64
C ARG A 399 -4.25 23.91 -13.49
N GLN A 400 -4.96 23.48 -14.53
CA GLN A 400 -6.42 23.43 -14.56
C GLN A 400 -6.98 22.45 -13.51
N GLU A 401 -6.31 21.31 -13.31
CA GLU A 401 -6.69 20.35 -12.26
C GLU A 401 -6.38 20.91 -10.87
N LEU A 402 -5.31 21.69 -10.71
CA LEU A 402 -4.93 22.33 -9.45
C LEU A 402 -5.97 23.38 -9.02
N ASP A 403 -6.48 24.19 -9.96
CA ASP A 403 -7.50 25.22 -9.68
C ASP A 403 -8.83 24.66 -9.17
N VAL A 404 -9.13 23.38 -9.46
CA VAL A 404 -10.32 22.69 -8.91
C VAL A 404 -10.16 22.43 -7.42
N TYR A 405 -8.93 22.16 -6.95
CA TYR A 405 -8.65 21.81 -5.55
C TYR A 405 -8.22 23.01 -4.70
N PHE A 406 -7.45 23.93 -5.27
CA PHE A 406 -6.86 25.06 -4.54
C PHE A 406 -7.06 26.37 -5.28
N SER A 407 -7.54 27.39 -4.58
CA SER A 407 -7.48 28.76 -5.10
C SER A 407 -6.11 29.38 -4.86
N ASN A 408 -5.80 30.46 -5.59
CA ASN A 408 -4.57 31.24 -5.36
C ASN A 408 -4.48 31.79 -3.93
N TYR A 409 -5.62 32.00 -3.25
CA TYR A 409 -5.64 32.44 -1.85
C TYR A 409 -5.25 31.30 -0.91
N ASP A 410 -5.62 30.06 -1.23
CA ASP A 410 -5.28 28.88 -0.43
C ASP A 410 -3.79 28.57 -0.49
N ILE A 411 -3.17 28.73 -1.66
CA ILE A 411 -1.71 28.59 -1.82
C ILE A 411 -0.98 29.63 -0.96
N LYS A 412 -1.46 30.89 -0.94
CA LYS A 412 -0.91 31.94 -0.06
C LYS A 412 -1.09 31.61 1.42
N ARG A 413 -2.23 31.02 1.83
CA ARG A 413 -2.45 30.57 3.22
C ARG A 413 -1.45 29.48 3.62
N LEU A 414 -1.21 28.51 2.73
CA LEU A 414 -0.20 27.47 2.93
C LEU A 414 1.22 28.06 3.02
N GLU A 415 1.52 29.07 2.21
CA GLU A 415 2.80 29.79 2.26
C GLU A 415 2.99 30.53 3.59
N MET A 416 1.97 31.24 4.09
CA MET A 416 2.02 31.91 5.40
C MET A 416 2.29 30.92 6.54
N TYR A 417 1.65 29.74 6.52
CA TYR A 417 1.92 28.68 7.49
C TYR A 417 3.35 28.14 7.37
N SER A 418 3.83 27.91 6.14
CA SER A 418 5.19 27.42 5.87
C SER A 418 6.28 28.36 6.42
N ASN A 419 5.98 29.67 6.42
CA ASN A 419 6.79 30.74 6.99
C ASN A 419 6.60 30.95 8.51
N ASN A 420 5.85 30.07 9.19
CA ASN A 420 5.53 30.13 10.61
C ASN A 420 4.79 31.41 11.05
N LEU A 421 4.04 32.07 10.15
CA LEU A 421 3.30 33.29 10.46
C LEU A 421 1.92 33.03 11.06
N VAL A 422 1.37 31.82 10.85
CA VAL A 422 0.01 31.44 11.25
C VAL A 422 0.01 30.05 11.88
N ASP A 423 -0.98 29.79 12.73
CA ASP A 423 -1.24 28.48 13.31
C ASP A 423 -1.81 27.47 12.31
N TYR A 424 -1.64 26.18 12.63
CA TYR A 424 -2.04 25.09 11.73
C TYR A 424 -3.55 25.04 11.47
N HIS A 425 -4.39 25.55 12.38
CA HIS A 425 -5.85 25.58 12.22
C HIS A 425 -6.30 26.31 10.93
N LEU A 426 -5.52 27.30 10.45
CA LEU A 426 -5.85 28.00 9.20
C LEU A 426 -5.65 27.12 7.95
N ILE A 427 -4.94 25.99 8.02
CA ILE A 427 -4.66 25.15 6.85
C ILE A 427 -5.33 23.78 6.91
N VAL A 428 -6.01 23.45 8.02
CA VAL A 428 -6.63 22.12 8.23
C VAL A 428 -7.68 21.80 7.17
N ASP A 429 -8.42 22.81 6.70
CA ASP A 429 -9.40 22.67 5.60
C ASP A 429 -8.77 22.25 4.28
N LEU A 430 -7.52 22.61 4.03
CA LEU A 430 -6.77 22.31 2.80
C LEU A 430 -6.09 20.93 2.84
N MET A 431 -5.92 20.37 4.04
CA MET A 431 -5.21 19.11 4.25
C MET A 431 -5.80 17.89 3.55
N PRO A 432 -7.13 17.69 3.49
CA PRO A 432 -7.70 16.52 2.85
C PRO A 432 -7.44 16.51 1.34
N ALA A 433 -7.51 17.67 0.68
CA ALA A 433 -7.21 17.80 -0.75
C ALA A 433 -5.73 17.49 -1.03
N LEU A 434 -4.84 18.08 -0.23
CA LEU A 434 -3.38 17.87 -0.36
C LEU A 434 -3.01 16.39 -0.13
N ALA A 435 -3.58 15.77 0.90
CA ALA A 435 -3.32 14.37 1.20
C ALA A 435 -3.84 13.44 0.09
N ARG A 436 -5.03 13.69 -0.47
CA ARG A 436 -5.54 12.91 -1.62
C ARG A 436 -4.61 12.99 -2.81
N ILE A 437 -4.16 14.18 -3.18
CA ILE A 437 -3.22 14.40 -4.29
C ILE A 437 -1.90 13.66 -4.06
N PHE A 438 -1.35 13.72 -2.85
CA PHE A 438 -0.13 13.00 -2.50
C PHE A 438 -0.30 11.48 -2.59
N PHE A 439 -1.32 10.91 -1.94
CA PHE A 439 -1.52 9.44 -1.87
C PHE A 439 -2.06 8.81 -3.17
N LEU A 440 -2.62 9.61 -4.08
CA LEU A 440 -2.96 9.18 -5.44
C LEU A 440 -1.77 9.23 -6.40
N ASN A 441 -0.55 9.48 -5.91
CA ASN A 441 0.68 9.63 -6.71
C ASN A 441 0.54 10.71 -7.81
N GLN A 442 -0.19 11.79 -7.51
CA GLN A 442 -0.35 12.93 -8.39
C GLN A 442 0.72 14.01 -8.18
N MET A 443 1.55 13.86 -7.14
CA MET A 443 2.67 14.76 -6.82
C MET A 443 4.01 14.39 -7.49
N GLY A 444 4.02 13.52 -8.50
CA GLY A 444 5.26 13.14 -9.19
C GLY A 444 6.27 12.45 -8.26
N ASP A 445 7.52 12.94 -8.28
CA ASP A 445 8.68 12.39 -7.57
C ASP A 445 8.90 12.97 -6.16
N VAL A 446 7.93 13.70 -5.60
CA VAL A 446 8.07 14.29 -4.27
C VAL A 446 8.03 13.19 -3.20
N HIS A 447 9.21 12.74 -2.77
CA HIS A 447 9.33 11.75 -1.71
C HIS A 447 9.30 12.40 -0.32
N MET A 448 8.33 11.98 0.48
CA MET A 448 8.23 12.33 1.90
C MET A 448 8.79 11.19 2.76
N SER A 449 9.32 11.53 3.94
CA SER A 449 9.71 10.51 4.93
C SER A 449 8.47 9.74 5.41
N ALA A 450 8.63 8.47 5.77
CA ALA A 450 7.53 7.62 6.25
C ALA A 450 6.76 8.26 7.43
N VAL A 451 7.46 8.93 8.34
CA VAL A 451 6.84 9.64 9.47
C VAL A 451 6.04 10.86 8.99
N GLN A 452 6.56 11.59 8.01
CA GLN A 452 5.85 12.74 7.44
C GLN A 452 4.59 12.30 6.68
N SER A 453 4.67 11.20 5.92
CA SER A 453 3.50 10.59 5.27
C SER A 453 2.48 10.09 6.29
N ALA A 454 2.91 9.48 7.40
CA ALA A 454 2.01 9.07 8.47
C ALA A 454 1.28 10.27 9.11
N ILE A 455 1.97 11.39 9.34
CA ILE A 455 1.36 12.63 9.84
C ILE A 455 0.35 13.20 8.83
N LEU A 456 0.71 13.25 7.53
CA LEU A 456 -0.19 13.73 6.47
C LEU A 456 -1.43 12.85 6.34
N LEU A 457 -1.28 11.53 6.48
CA LEU A 457 -2.40 10.59 6.47
C LEU A 457 -3.30 10.78 7.70
N GLY A 458 -2.70 10.91 8.88
CA GLY A 458 -3.41 11.09 10.15
C GLY A 458 -4.25 12.36 10.19
N ILE A 459 -3.64 13.50 9.86
CA ILE A 459 -4.32 14.81 9.89
C ILE A 459 -5.24 14.97 8.67
N GLY A 460 -4.74 14.63 7.47
CA GLY A 460 -5.44 14.91 6.22
C GLY A 460 -6.53 13.91 5.85
N LEU A 461 -6.31 12.60 6.06
CA LEU A 461 -7.24 11.55 5.63
C LEU A 461 -8.03 10.92 6.78
N GLN A 462 -7.43 10.73 7.95
CA GLN A 462 -8.12 10.15 9.12
C GLN A 462 -8.76 11.21 10.04
N HIS A 463 -8.46 12.49 9.82
CA HIS A 463 -8.94 13.62 10.62
C HIS A 463 -8.68 13.48 12.13
N LYS A 464 -7.54 12.91 12.48
CA LYS A 464 -7.11 12.78 13.88
C LYS A 464 -6.59 14.10 14.43
N THR A 465 -6.76 14.29 15.73
CA THR A 465 -6.19 15.42 16.45
C THR A 465 -4.68 15.26 16.60
N VAL A 466 -3.98 16.38 16.80
CA VAL A 466 -2.52 16.34 17.00
C VAL A 466 -2.14 15.53 18.24
N ASP A 467 -2.95 15.60 19.31
CA ASP A 467 -2.68 14.87 20.56
C ASP A 467 -2.82 13.36 20.39
N THR A 468 -3.86 12.90 19.69
CA THR A 468 -4.04 11.47 19.39
C THR A 468 -2.90 10.95 18.52
N LEU A 469 -2.48 11.71 17.51
CA LEU A 469 -1.34 11.35 16.68
C LEU A 469 -0.01 11.36 17.44
N ALA A 470 0.17 12.30 18.38
CA ALA A 470 1.35 12.35 19.24
C ALA A 470 1.46 11.08 20.09
N THR A 471 0.34 10.61 20.64
CA THR A 471 0.29 9.35 21.40
C THR A 471 0.48 8.10 20.53
N GLU A 472 -0.04 8.08 19.31
CA GLU A 472 0.06 6.90 18.43
C GLU A 472 1.44 6.74 17.78
N LEU A 473 2.14 7.86 17.54
CA LEU A 473 3.46 7.87 16.92
C LEU A 473 4.60 7.91 17.95
N ASP A 474 4.30 7.94 19.26
CA ASP A 474 5.26 8.13 20.34
C ASP A 474 6.17 9.36 20.14
N LEU A 475 5.59 10.47 19.67
CA LEU A 475 6.31 11.71 19.39
C LEU A 475 5.70 12.90 20.16
N PRO A 476 6.53 13.80 20.71
CA PRO A 476 6.00 15.00 21.36
C PRO A 476 5.33 15.93 20.33
N SER A 477 4.23 16.59 20.72
CA SER A 477 3.40 17.42 19.83
C SER A 477 4.18 18.54 19.14
N SER A 478 5.21 19.10 19.80
CA SER A 478 6.09 20.12 19.21
C SER A 478 6.92 19.60 18.04
N GLN A 479 7.43 18.38 18.14
CA GLN A 479 8.18 17.74 17.06
C GLN A 479 7.25 17.34 15.90
N LEU A 480 6.04 16.88 16.20
CA LEU A 480 5.02 16.57 15.20
C LEU A 480 4.69 17.81 14.35
N LEU A 481 4.42 18.95 14.99
CA LEU A 481 4.17 20.22 14.28
C LEU A 481 5.40 20.70 13.50
N GLY A 482 6.62 20.51 14.03
CA GLY A 482 7.85 20.81 13.29
C GLY A 482 8.04 19.97 12.03
N LEU A 483 7.74 18.67 12.09
CA LEU A 483 7.77 17.77 10.93
C LEU A 483 6.66 18.10 9.92
N PHE A 484 5.49 18.47 10.43
CA PHE A 484 4.34 18.90 9.63
C PHE A 484 4.64 20.20 8.86
N ASN A 485 5.30 21.17 9.49
CA ASN A 485 5.73 22.40 8.81
C ASN A 485 6.73 22.11 7.68
N ARG A 486 7.69 21.21 7.91
CA ARG A 486 8.63 20.76 6.85
C ARG A 486 7.91 20.08 5.69
N LEU A 487 6.85 19.33 5.97
CA LEU A 487 6.01 18.74 4.92
C LEU A 487 5.27 19.83 4.15
N MET A 488 4.66 20.82 4.82
CA MET A 488 3.99 21.94 4.16
C MET A 488 4.92 22.73 3.25
N ARG A 489 6.15 23.01 3.67
CA ARG A 489 7.15 23.69 2.81
C ARG A 489 7.41 22.94 1.51
N ARG A 490 7.57 21.60 1.58
CA ARG A 490 7.77 20.77 0.38
C ARG A 490 6.53 20.75 -0.51
N SER A 491 5.34 20.66 0.08
CA SER A 491 4.09 20.71 -0.68
C SER A 491 3.91 22.05 -1.38
N VAL A 492 4.20 23.17 -0.71
CA VAL A 492 4.14 24.52 -1.29
C VAL A 492 5.16 24.67 -2.42
N GLN A 493 6.39 24.16 -2.25
CA GLN A 493 7.40 24.15 -3.31
C GLN A 493 6.90 23.42 -4.57
N TYR A 494 6.23 22.27 -4.40
CA TYR A 494 5.64 21.53 -5.51
C TYR A 494 4.47 22.27 -6.18
N LEU A 495 3.58 22.88 -5.40
CA LEU A 495 2.47 23.66 -5.94
C LEU A 495 3.00 24.88 -6.72
N ASN A 496 4.00 25.57 -6.18
CA ASN A 496 4.64 26.70 -6.84
C ASN A 496 5.37 26.27 -8.12
N SER A 497 6.02 25.10 -8.15
CA SER A 497 6.65 24.62 -9.40
C SER A 497 5.63 24.42 -10.52
N ILE A 498 4.41 23.98 -10.21
CA ILE A 498 3.34 23.86 -11.23
C ILE A 498 2.88 25.23 -11.71
N LEU A 499 2.79 26.22 -10.81
CA LEU A 499 2.46 27.60 -11.18
C LEU A 499 3.54 28.23 -12.06
N GLU A 500 4.81 27.98 -11.72
CA GLU A 500 5.96 28.45 -12.49
C GLU A 500 5.99 27.81 -13.89
N ASP A 501 5.77 26.49 -14.00
CA ASP A 501 5.71 25.80 -15.31
C ASP A 501 4.61 26.39 -16.23
N ASP A 502 3.45 26.74 -15.66
CA ASP A 502 2.32 27.33 -16.42
C ASP A 502 2.65 28.78 -16.86
N VAL A 503 3.31 29.54 -15.99
CA VAL A 503 3.82 30.87 -16.34
C VAL A 503 4.89 30.78 -17.43
N GLU A 504 5.79 29.81 -17.36
CA GLU A 504 6.79 29.56 -18.42
C GLU A 504 6.15 29.17 -19.76
N GLN A 505 5.08 28.37 -19.74
CA GLN A 505 4.35 28.02 -20.96
C GLN A 505 3.56 29.19 -21.56
N THR A 506 3.08 30.11 -20.73
CA THR A 506 2.36 31.32 -21.19
C THR A 506 3.30 32.46 -21.58
N LEU A 507 4.51 32.50 -21.04
CA LEU A 507 5.58 33.38 -21.50
C LEU A 507 5.99 32.96 -22.92
N ALA A 508 5.93 33.91 -23.85
CA ALA A 508 6.35 33.66 -25.23
C ALA A 508 7.77 33.09 -25.24
N ALA A 509 7.99 31.99 -25.99
CA ALA A 509 9.32 31.42 -26.20
C ALA A 509 10.31 32.57 -26.50
N PRO A 510 11.48 32.61 -25.83
CA PRO A 510 12.44 33.67 -26.07
C PRO A 510 12.69 33.71 -27.58
N LYS A 511 12.27 34.81 -28.22
CA LYS A 511 12.63 35.02 -29.62
C LYS A 511 14.14 35.05 -29.61
N ASP A 512 14.76 34.04 -30.20
CA ASP A 512 16.17 34.13 -30.59
C ASP A 512 16.26 35.35 -31.49
N VAL A 513 16.70 36.46 -30.90
CA VAL A 513 17.04 37.65 -31.66
C VAL A 513 18.30 37.28 -32.41
N VAL A 514 18.11 36.65 -33.56
CA VAL A 514 19.15 36.54 -34.58
C VAL A 514 19.42 37.97 -34.99
N MET A 515 20.42 38.58 -34.36
CA MET A 515 20.95 39.89 -34.73
C MET A 515 21.56 39.75 -36.12
N THR A 516 20.72 39.85 -37.15
CA THR A 516 21.17 39.90 -38.54
C THR A 516 22.01 41.17 -38.68
N PRO A 517 23.28 41.09 -39.12
CA PRO A 517 24.07 42.28 -39.37
C PRO A 517 23.31 43.14 -40.40
N VAL A 518 23.13 44.42 -40.08
CA VAL A 518 22.48 45.37 -40.97
C VAL A 518 23.19 45.33 -42.32
N ALA A 519 22.44 45.13 -43.41
CA ALA A 519 23.00 44.91 -44.75
C ALA A 519 23.85 46.09 -45.27
N LYS A 520 23.66 47.28 -44.70
CA LYS A 520 24.50 48.45 -44.90
C LYS A 520 25.10 48.87 -43.57
N SER A 521 26.40 49.17 -43.57
CA SER A 521 27.03 49.73 -42.38
C SER A 521 26.53 51.16 -42.17
N MET A 522 26.41 51.60 -40.91
CA MET A 522 26.04 52.98 -40.56
C MET A 522 26.89 54.01 -41.31
N ASN A 523 28.17 53.70 -41.56
CA ASN A 523 29.06 54.55 -42.34
C ASN A 523 28.63 54.69 -43.80
N GLN A 524 28.12 53.64 -44.43
CA GLN A 524 27.61 53.71 -45.81
C GLN A 524 26.32 54.54 -45.91
N GLU A 525 25.43 54.44 -44.92
CA GLU A 525 24.23 55.30 -44.89
C GLU A 525 24.58 56.77 -44.65
N LEU A 526 25.55 57.05 -43.78
CA LEU A 526 26.07 58.40 -43.55
C LEU A 526 26.76 58.97 -44.81
N GLU A 527 27.50 58.16 -45.54
CA GLU A 527 28.16 58.56 -46.80
C GLU A 527 27.14 58.82 -47.92
N GLU A 528 26.11 57.98 -48.06
CA GLU A 528 25.01 58.19 -49.00
C GLU A 528 24.26 59.49 -48.68
N ALA A 529 23.94 59.72 -47.40
CA ALA A 529 23.30 60.96 -46.96
C ALA A 529 24.19 62.19 -47.19
N ALA A 530 25.50 62.09 -46.94
CA ALA A 530 26.45 63.17 -47.20
C ALA A 530 26.56 63.52 -48.69
N GLN A 531 26.55 62.51 -49.57
CA GLN A 531 26.58 62.71 -51.02
C GLN A 531 25.28 63.36 -51.53
N GLU A 532 24.12 62.99 -51.01
CA GLU A 532 22.86 63.66 -51.33
C GLU A 532 22.86 65.12 -50.89
N LEU A 533 23.40 65.40 -49.71
CA LEU A 533 23.49 66.75 -49.14
C LEU A 533 24.46 67.61 -49.96
N GLN A 534 25.61 67.07 -50.38
CA GLN A 534 26.53 67.75 -51.30
C GLN A 534 25.89 68.02 -52.68
N LYS A 535 25.10 67.09 -53.22
CA LYS A 535 24.36 67.31 -54.48
C LYS A 535 23.32 68.42 -54.34
N LYS A 536 22.61 68.48 -53.20
CA LYS A 536 21.67 69.57 -52.89
C LYS A 536 22.42 70.90 -52.75
N GLN A 537 23.52 70.94 -52.01
CA GLN A 537 24.36 72.14 -51.87
C GLN A 537 24.93 72.60 -53.21
N LYS A 538 25.41 71.71 -54.08
CA LYS A 538 25.87 72.09 -55.43
C LYS A 538 24.75 72.68 -56.28
N LYS A 539 23.55 72.09 -56.24
CA LYS A 539 22.37 72.64 -56.92
C LYS A 539 21.97 74.01 -56.38
N GLU A 540 22.03 74.23 -55.07
CA GLU A 540 21.77 75.53 -54.45
C GLU A 540 22.87 76.55 -54.80
N LEU A 541 24.13 76.13 -54.84
CA LEU A 541 25.27 76.98 -55.20
C LEU A 541 25.25 77.35 -56.69
N GLU A 542 24.79 76.46 -57.57
CA GLU A 542 24.52 76.79 -58.97
C GLU A 542 23.33 77.73 -59.15
N LYS A 543 22.29 77.64 -58.30
CA LYS A 543 21.21 78.64 -58.26
C LYS A 543 21.73 79.99 -57.79
N LEU A 544 22.53 80.03 -56.72
CA LEU A 544 23.14 81.24 -56.16
C LEU A 544 24.15 81.89 -57.14
N LYS A 545 24.90 81.11 -57.92
CA LYS A 545 25.79 81.64 -58.96
C LYS A 545 25.06 82.26 -60.16
N LYS A 546 23.79 81.91 -60.38
CA LYS A 546 22.93 82.51 -61.42
C LYS A 546 22.24 83.79 -60.93
N GLU A 547 22.25 84.06 -59.64
CA GLU A 547 21.74 85.29 -59.06
C GLU A 547 22.88 86.33 -58.98
N ASN A 548 22.64 87.55 -59.47
CA ASN A 548 23.62 88.63 -59.43
C ASN A 548 23.78 89.17 -58.00
N LEU A 549 24.81 88.68 -57.29
CA LEU A 549 25.14 89.04 -55.91
C LEU A 549 25.86 90.41 -55.77
N GLU A 550 26.04 91.16 -56.85
CA GLU A 550 26.68 92.49 -56.82
C GLU A 550 25.89 93.51 -55.98
N HIS A 551 24.57 93.33 -55.83
CA HIS A 551 23.71 94.17 -55.00
C HIS A 551 23.92 94.01 -53.47
N PHE A 552 24.71 93.03 -53.03
CA PHE A 552 25.02 92.78 -51.62
C PHE A 552 26.51 92.93 -51.26
N ALA A 553 27.32 93.44 -52.18
CA ALA A 553 28.73 93.72 -51.91
C ALA A 553 28.89 94.92 -50.97
N ILE A 554 29.08 94.67 -49.68
CA ILE A 554 29.38 95.70 -48.68
C ILE A 554 30.85 96.12 -48.87
N LYS A 555 31.08 97.28 -49.50
CA LYS A 555 32.37 97.98 -49.40
C LYS A 555 32.30 98.95 -48.23
N GLY A 556 33.03 98.69 -47.15
CA GLY A 556 33.29 99.66 -46.09
C GLY A 556 34.78 99.95 -46.01
N SER A 557 35.16 101.22 -45.84
CA SER A 557 36.55 101.61 -45.62
C SER A 557 37.01 101.19 -44.20
N GLU A 558 38.32 100.96 -43.99
CA GLU A 558 38.86 100.53 -42.68
C GLU A 558 38.51 101.50 -41.52
N GLU A 559 38.25 102.78 -41.82
CA GLU A 559 37.83 103.79 -40.84
C GLU A 559 36.38 103.61 -40.36
N GLU A 560 35.48 103.09 -41.19
CA GLU A 560 34.08 102.83 -40.79
C GLU A 560 33.97 101.57 -39.92
N TRP A 561 34.76 100.53 -40.23
CA TRP A 561 34.77 99.28 -39.45
C TRP A 561 35.36 99.46 -38.05
N THR A 562 36.38 100.32 -37.90
CA THR A 562 37.02 100.60 -36.61
C THR A 562 36.08 101.36 -35.65
N ASN A 563 35.30 102.31 -36.17
CA ASN A 563 34.27 102.99 -35.38
C ASN A 563 33.16 102.03 -34.91
N VAL A 564 32.71 101.11 -35.76
CA VAL A 564 31.64 100.14 -35.43
C VAL A 564 32.11 99.10 -34.40
N LEU A 565 33.37 98.63 -34.47
CA LEU A 565 33.92 97.60 -33.56
C LEU A 565 34.33 98.14 -32.18
N SER A 566 34.50 99.46 -32.02
CA SER A 566 34.85 100.08 -30.73
C SER A 566 33.72 100.07 -29.69
N ASN A 567 32.48 99.89 -30.12
CA ASN A 567 31.29 99.93 -29.26
C ASN A 567 31.01 98.55 -28.61
N LYS A 568 31.90 98.13 -27.70
CA LYS A 568 31.77 96.88 -26.92
C LYS A 568 30.72 97.02 -25.82
N GLY A 569 29.43 96.94 -26.18
CA GLY A 569 28.41 96.96 -25.14
C GLY A 569 26.96 97.06 -25.58
N LYS A 570 26.52 96.28 -26.58
CA LYS A 570 25.13 95.79 -26.74
C LYS A 570 25.03 95.00 -28.05
N LYS A 571 24.48 93.79 -27.99
CA LYS A 571 24.10 93.01 -29.19
C LYS A 571 22.88 93.66 -29.84
N ASN A 572 23.10 94.70 -30.64
CA ASN A 572 22.07 95.24 -31.52
C ASN A 572 22.48 95.06 -32.98
N LEU A 573 21.49 94.74 -33.81
CA LEU A 573 21.61 94.60 -35.26
C LEU A 573 22.12 95.92 -35.87
N ILE A 574 23.29 95.90 -36.52
CA ILE A 574 23.87 97.06 -37.19
C ILE A 574 23.57 96.94 -38.68
N SER A 575 22.80 97.87 -39.25
CA SER A 575 22.58 97.93 -40.70
C SER A 575 23.55 98.92 -41.35
N VAL A 576 24.23 98.47 -42.39
CA VAL A 576 25.07 99.30 -43.26
C VAL A 576 24.27 99.59 -44.52
N LYS A 577 24.26 100.84 -44.99
CA LYS A 577 23.47 101.26 -46.17
C LYS A 577 24.03 100.60 -47.43
N SER A 578 23.18 99.89 -48.19
CA SER A 578 23.47 99.56 -49.58
C SER A 578 23.00 100.69 -50.49
N GLU A 579 23.90 101.16 -51.37
CA GLU A 579 23.55 102.14 -52.40
C GLU A 579 22.91 101.41 -53.59
N THR A 580 21.58 101.47 -53.68
CA THR A 580 20.82 101.72 -54.93
C THR A 580 19.34 101.51 -54.67
N LYS A 581 18.54 102.58 -54.86
CA LYS A 581 17.08 102.51 -54.97
C LYS A 581 16.73 102.27 -56.43
N SER A 582 15.81 101.34 -56.71
CA SER A 582 15.04 101.36 -57.96
C SER A 582 13.55 101.07 -57.71
N PRO A 583 12.66 101.62 -58.56
CA PRO A 583 11.24 101.89 -58.28
C PRO A 583 10.36 100.69 -58.72
N PRO A 584 9.01 100.78 -58.63
CA PRO A 584 8.12 99.67 -58.23
C PRO A 584 8.08 98.46 -59.16
#